data_AF-A0A8H5S5A8-F1
#
_entry.id   AF-A0A8H5S5A8-F1
#
_cell.length_a   1.000
_cell.length_b   1.000
_cell.length_c   1.000
_cell.angle_alpha   90.00
_cell.angle_beta   90.00
_cell.angle_gamma   90.00
#
_symmetry.space_group_name_H-M   'P 1'
#
loop_
_entity.id
_entity.type
_entity.pdbx_description
1 polymer ?
#
loop_
_entity_poly.entity_id
_entity_poly.type
_entity_poly.pdbx_seq_one_letter_code
_entity_poly.pdbx_strand_id
1 'polypeptide(L)'
;MWLETVENWIFQDPDFSEDSIAQTDDDSQDSQVRQRLDILQAAYGILLLMNWEGDTKTRLRARRTRFPDIVFVSRTLYPFVMVGTRDSSSLASRNLHDHWISFGLREELIRTLLYTFLLDSAFVIFYDMSPRMVINELQFGLAAQDEHFNAPDAETWFMCTQAAAQRSLMCSEVTLAQSITMIMDEDFGTSGWEVFETISPLNLFAIASERTRPKVKILAYYTRAE
;
A
#
# COMPACT_ATOMS: atom_id res chain seq x y z
N MET A 1 -15.19 -25.21 7.43
CA MET A 1 -14.59 -26.07 6.39
C MET A 1 -14.15 -25.26 5.18
N TRP A 2 -15.02 -24.54 4.47
CA TRP A 2 -14.60 -23.82 3.25
C TRP A 2 -13.49 -22.77 3.50
N LEU A 3 -13.56 -22.01 4.60
CA LEU A 3 -12.58 -20.97 4.91
C LEU A 3 -11.15 -21.52 5.06
N GLU A 4 -10.98 -22.68 5.71
CA GLU A 4 -9.68 -23.33 5.86
C GLU A 4 -9.16 -23.88 4.53
N THR A 5 -10.05 -24.36 3.67
CA THR A 5 -9.68 -24.81 2.32
C THR A 5 -9.16 -23.65 1.48
N VAL A 6 -9.88 -22.52 1.46
CA VAL A 6 -9.49 -21.34 0.67
C VAL A 6 -8.24 -20.68 1.27
N GLU A 7 -8.13 -20.59 2.59
CA GLU A 7 -6.89 -20.18 3.28
C GLU A 7 -5.71 -21.02 2.78
N ASN A 8 -5.81 -22.35 2.85
CA ASN A 8 -4.71 -23.21 2.44
C ASN A 8 -4.38 -23.07 0.95
N TRP A 9 -5.37 -22.91 0.07
CA TRP A 9 -5.11 -22.73 -1.36
C TRP A 9 -4.34 -21.45 -1.64
N ILE A 10 -4.71 -20.34 -1.00
CA ILE A 10 -4.05 -19.05 -1.23
C ILE A 10 -2.63 -19.04 -0.67
N PHE A 11 -2.44 -19.50 0.58
CA PHE A 11 -1.14 -19.45 1.24
C PHE A 11 -0.18 -20.57 0.80
N GLN A 12 -0.62 -21.51 -0.05
CA GLN A 12 0.23 -22.52 -0.70
C GLN A 12 0.44 -22.24 -2.18
N ASP A 13 -0.14 -21.15 -2.69
CA ASP A 13 0.00 -20.76 -4.09
C ASP A 13 1.48 -20.42 -4.39
N PRO A 14 2.05 -20.90 -5.50
CA PRO A 14 3.44 -20.60 -5.87
C PRO A 14 3.74 -19.10 -6.01
N ASP A 15 2.74 -18.30 -6.39
CA ASP A 15 2.89 -16.86 -6.57
C ASP A 15 2.82 -16.10 -5.23
N PHE A 16 2.34 -16.75 -4.15
CA PHE A 16 2.44 -16.27 -2.78
C PHE A 16 3.85 -16.57 -2.22
N SER A 17 4.86 -15.91 -2.82
CA SER A 17 6.27 -16.10 -2.50
C SER A 17 6.93 -14.81 -2.01
N GLU A 18 7.92 -14.96 -1.14
CA GLU A 18 8.83 -13.91 -0.67
C GLU A 18 9.99 -13.65 -1.66
N ASP A 19 10.08 -14.44 -2.73
CA ASP A 19 11.11 -14.29 -3.75
C ASP A 19 10.97 -12.95 -4.49
N SER A 20 12.08 -12.27 -4.73
CA SER A 20 12.08 -11.02 -5.49
C SER A 20 11.70 -11.27 -6.95
N ILE A 21 10.87 -10.37 -7.50
CA ILE A 21 10.54 -10.35 -8.92
C ILE A 21 11.67 -9.62 -9.66
N ALA A 22 12.19 -10.24 -10.71
CA ALA A 22 13.27 -9.66 -11.52
C ALA A 22 12.79 -8.37 -12.21
N GLN A 23 13.64 -7.34 -12.19
CA GLN A 23 13.37 -6.07 -12.86
C GLN A 23 13.84 -6.15 -14.32
N THR A 24 13.02 -6.74 -15.18
CA THR A 24 13.31 -6.91 -16.62
C THR A 24 12.66 -5.84 -17.50
N ASP A 25 11.76 -5.01 -16.94
CA ASP A 25 10.99 -3.96 -17.64
C ASP A 25 10.25 -4.45 -18.89
N ASP A 26 9.83 -5.72 -18.88
CA ASP A 26 9.09 -6.38 -19.96
C ASP A 26 7.69 -6.85 -19.51
N ASP A 27 6.89 -7.31 -20.46
CA ASP A 27 5.54 -7.83 -20.20
C ASP A 27 5.54 -9.04 -19.25
N SER A 28 6.67 -9.75 -19.16
CA SER A 28 6.81 -10.89 -18.27
C SER A 28 6.88 -10.45 -16.80
N GLN A 29 7.57 -9.34 -16.52
CA GLN A 29 7.57 -8.70 -15.21
C GLN A 29 6.18 -8.24 -14.81
N ASP A 30 5.49 -7.49 -15.68
CA ASP A 30 4.15 -6.97 -15.38
C ASP A 30 3.15 -8.13 -15.12
N SER A 31 3.29 -9.25 -15.83
CA SER A 31 2.51 -10.46 -15.58
C SER A 31 2.81 -11.09 -14.20
N GLN A 32 4.08 -11.20 -13.80
CA GLN A 32 4.47 -11.75 -12.49
C GLN A 32 4.00 -10.86 -11.35
N VAL A 33 4.15 -9.54 -11.50
CA VAL A 33 3.66 -8.54 -10.54
C VAL A 33 2.15 -8.68 -10.37
N ARG A 34 1.42 -8.85 -11.47
CA ARG A 34 -0.04 -8.99 -11.43
C ARG A 34 -0.49 -10.29 -10.77
N GLN A 35 0.14 -11.42 -11.08
CA GLN A 35 -0.14 -12.70 -10.41
C GLN A 35 0.10 -12.61 -8.90
N ARG A 36 1.22 -11.99 -8.49
CA ARG A 36 1.52 -11.79 -7.07
C ARG A 36 0.56 -10.83 -6.38
N LEU A 37 0.11 -9.80 -7.09
CA LEU A 37 -0.89 -8.87 -6.59
C LEU A 37 -2.25 -9.56 -6.39
N ASP A 38 -2.71 -10.34 -7.37
CA ASP A 38 -3.99 -11.05 -7.32
C ASP A 38 -4.03 -12.00 -6.11
N ILE A 39 -2.97 -12.78 -5.90
CA ILE A 39 -2.90 -13.71 -4.77
C ILE A 39 -2.75 -12.99 -3.42
N LEU A 40 -2.02 -11.86 -3.39
CA LEU A 40 -1.91 -11.01 -2.20
C LEU A 40 -3.26 -10.39 -1.81
N GLN A 41 -4.02 -9.89 -2.79
CA GLN A 41 -5.37 -9.36 -2.58
C GLN A 41 -6.33 -10.45 -2.10
N ALA A 42 -6.24 -11.66 -2.64
CA ALA A 42 -7.00 -12.82 -2.16
C ALA A 42 -6.62 -13.16 -0.70
N ALA A 43 -5.33 -13.16 -0.36
CA ALA A 43 -4.83 -13.41 0.99
C ALA A 43 -5.34 -12.35 1.97
N TYR A 44 -5.33 -11.08 1.56
CA TYR A 44 -5.89 -9.97 2.33
C TYR A 44 -7.39 -10.17 2.59
N GLY A 45 -8.16 -10.53 1.56
CA GLY A 45 -9.60 -10.80 1.69
C GLY A 45 -9.90 -11.96 2.65
N ILE A 46 -9.18 -13.08 2.54
CA ILE A 46 -9.33 -14.20 3.49
C ILE A 46 -8.91 -13.80 4.89
N LEU A 47 -7.85 -13.02 5.06
CA LEU A 47 -7.42 -12.54 6.37
C LEU A 47 -8.52 -11.73 7.07
N LEU A 48 -9.22 -10.85 6.34
CA LEU A 48 -10.36 -10.10 6.87
C LEU A 48 -11.49 -11.03 7.31
N LEU A 49 -11.86 -11.99 6.47
CA LEU A 49 -12.90 -12.98 6.80
C LEU A 49 -12.53 -13.81 8.02
N MET A 50 -11.28 -14.29 8.11
CA MET A 50 -10.78 -14.99 9.29
C MET A 50 -10.82 -14.13 10.55
N ASN A 51 -10.56 -12.82 10.42
CA ASN A 51 -10.56 -11.91 11.55
C ASN A 51 -11.98 -11.53 12.02
N TRP A 52 -12.95 -11.47 11.11
CA TRP A 52 -14.34 -11.08 11.41
C TRP A 52 -15.25 -12.25 11.78
N GLU A 53 -15.23 -13.33 10.98
CA GLU A 53 -16.13 -14.49 11.14
C GLU A 53 -15.48 -15.65 11.91
N GLY A 54 -14.15 -15.59 12.11
CA GLY A 54 -13.40 -16.67 12.74
C GLY A 54 -13.66 -16.82 14.23
N ASP A 55 -13.51 -18.05 14.71
CA ASP A 55 -13.44 -18.31 16.15
C ASP A 55 -12.15 -17.70 16.76
N THR A 56 -11.98 -17.79 18.08
CA THR A 56 -10.82 -17.21 18.76
C THR A 56 -9.49 -17.73 18.22
N LYS A 57 -9.42 -19.02 17.82
CA LYS A 57 -8.21 -19.62 17.26
C LYS A 57 -7.92 -19.09 15.86
N THR A 58 -8.94 -19.01 15.01
CA THR A 58 -8.84 -18.49 13.64
C THR A 58 -8.43 -17.03 13.63
N ARG A 59 -9.03 -16.21 14.50
CA ARG A 59 -8.68 -14.79 14.67
C ARG A 59 -7.23 -14.62 15.15
N LEU A 60 -6.76 -15.48 16.06
CA LEU A 60 -5.36 -15.46 16.49
C LEU A 60 -4.41 -15.85 15.35
N ARG A 61 -4.75 -16.88 14.58
CA ARG A 61 -3.97 -17.36 13.41
C ARG A 61 -3.89 -16.30 12.31
N ALA A 62 -5.01 -15.63 12.01
CA ALA A 62 -5.07 -14.51 11.09
C ALA A 62 -4.01 -13.46 11.48
N ARG A 63 -4.08 -12.95 12.71
CA ARG A 63 -3.21 -11.86 13.17
C ARG A 63 -1.75 -12.26 13.38
N ARG A 64 -1.48 -13.46 13.91
CA ARG A 64 -0.14 -13.87 14.35
C ARG A 64 0.64 -14.69 13.33
N THR A 65 -0.03 -15.33 12.40
CA THR A 65 0.60 -16.20 11.39
C THR A 65 0.42 -15.60 10.00
N ARG A 66 -0.83 -15.42 9.56
CA ARG A 66 -1.12 -15.03 8.17
C ARG A 66 -0.78 -13.59 7.83
N PHE A 67 -1.05 -12.66 8.74
CA PHE A 67 -0.73 -11.26 8.50
C PHE A 67 0.78 -11.00 8.34
N PRO A 68 1.69 -11.57 9.16
CA PRO A 68 3.12 -11.54 8.86
C PRO A 68 3.46 -11.98 7.43
N ASP A 69 2.92 -13.12 6.98
CA ASP A 69 3.17 -13.64 5.63
C ASP A 69 2.76 -12.63 4.54
N ILE A 70 1.58 -12.01 4.69
CA ILE A 70 1.10 -10.95 3.79
C ILE A 70 2.05 -9.74 3.77
N VAL A 71 2.55 -9.33 4.94
CA VAL A 71 3.50 -8.21 5.03
C VAL A 71 4.81 -8.57 4.30
N PHE A 72 5.33 -9.79 4.46
CA PHE A 72 6.54 -10.22 3.76
C PHE A 72 6.35 -10.26 2.24
N VAL A 73 5.27 -10.86 1.75
CA VAL A 73 4.97 -10.88 0.31
C VAL A 73 4.75 -9.47 -0.24
N SER A 74 4.07 -8.59 0.52
CA SER A 74 3.83 -7.19 0.10
C SER A 74 5.13 -6.39 -0.14
N ARG A 75 6.19 -6.66 0.64
CA ARG A 75 7.50 -6.02 0.48
C ARG A 75 8.18 -6.36 -0.84
N THR A 76 7.91 -7.54 -1.39
CA THR A 76 8.42 -7.93 -2.72
C THR A 76 7.87 -7.03 -3.83
N LEU A 77 6.74 -6.36 -3.58
CA LEU A 77 6.07 -5.48 -4.54
C LEU A 77 6.47 -4.01 -4.42
N TYR A 78 7.19 -3.62 -3.35
CA TYR A 78 7.62 -2.23 -3.15
C TYR A 78 8.38 -1.65 -4.36
N PRO A 79 9.35 -2.35 -4.98
CA PRO A 79 10.13 -1.78 -6.08
C PRO A 79 9.28 -1.24 -7.24
N PHE A 80 8.09 -1.79 -7.46
CA PHE A 80 7.20 -1.43 -8.59
C PHE A 80 6.35 -0.18 -8.36
N VAL A 81 6.35 0.35 -7.14
CA VAL A 81 5.53 1.51 -6.74
C VAL A 81 6.33 2.65 -6.13
N MET A 82 7.65 2.49 -5.99
CA MET A 82 8.55 3.51 -5.50
C MET A 82 8.52 4.76 -6.39
N VAL A 83 8.48 5.93 -5.76
CA VAL A 83 8.63 7.21 -6.49
C VAL A 83 9.99 7.22 -7.22
N GLY A 84 10.01 7.67 -8.47
CA GLY A 84 11.23 7.79 -9.28
C GLY A 84 11.72 6.50 -9.97
N THR A 85 11.10 5.34 -9.75
CA THR A 85 11.54 4.07 -10.39
C THR A 85 10.99 3.82 -11.79
N ARG A 86 9.87 4.44 -12.16
CA ARG A 86 9.36 4.49 -13.54
C ARG A 86 9.43 5.93 -14.03
N ASP A 87 10.63 6.31 -14.40
CA ASP A 87 10.95 7.58 -15.02
C ASP A 87 10.26 7.68 -16.39
N SER A 88 9.40 8.69 -16.55
CA SER A 88 9.21 9.46 -17.78
C SER A 88 9.31 8.74 -19.14
N SER A 89 8.69 7.57 -19.31
CA SER A 89 8.33 7.15 -20.67
C SER A 89 7.34 8.19 -21.19
N SER A 90 7.83 9.05 -22.09
CA SER A 90 6.98 10.06 -22.70
C SER A 90 5.74 9.33 -23.23
N LEU A 91 4.55 9.90 -23.03
CA LEU A 91 3.29 9.42 -23.61
C LEU A 91 3.36 9.16 -25.13
N ALA A 92 4.46 9.54 -25.79
CA ALA A 92 4.75 9.30 -27.19
C ALA A 92 5.25 7.87 -27.55
N SER A 93 5.68 7.01 -26.60
CA SER A 93 6.26 5.69 -26.94
C SER A 93 5.30 4.50 -26.88
N ARG A 94 4.25 4.57 -26.05
CA ARG A 94 3.19 3.55 -25.93
C ARG A 94 1.83 4.12 -26.33
N ASN A 95 0.89 3.27 -26.74
CA ASN A 95 -0.47 3.73 -27.02
C ASN A 95 -1.16 4.17 -25.70
N LEU A 96 -2.23 4.96 -25.78
CA LEU A 96 -2.92 5.49 -24.60
C LEU A 96 -3.47 4.38 -23.68
N HIS A 97 -3.93 3.28 -24.27
CA HIS A 97 -4.49 2.14 -23.55
C HIS A 97 -3.44 1.45 -22.68
N ASP A 98 -2.23 1.24 -23.20
CA ASP A 98 -1.14 0.58 -22.46
C ASP A 98 -0.74 1.41 -21.22
N HIS A 99 -0.75 2.74 -21.32
CA HIS A 99 -0.50 3.63 -20.19
C HIS A 99 -1.59 3.52 -19.13
N TRP A 100 -2.86 3.46 -19.55
CA TRP A 100 -3.99 3.29 -18.65
C TRP A 100 -3.94 1.95 -17.91
N ILE A 101 -3.61 0.85 -18.60
CA ILE A 101 -3.42 -0.46 -17.97
C ILE A 101 -2.23 -0.45 -16.99
N SER A 102 -1.10 0.15 -17.39
CA SER A 102 0.08 0.27 -16.53
C SER A 102 -0.20 1.11 -15.28
N PHE A 103 -0.98 2.18 -15.43
CA PHE A 103 -1.47 3.00 -14.32
C PHE A 103 -2.38 2.18 -13.39
N GLY A 104 -3.34 1.44 -13.94
CA GLY A 104 -4.25 0.59 -13.17
C GLY A 104 -3.49 -0.41 -12.29
N LEU A 105 -2.53 -1.14 -12.87
CA LEU A 105 -1.69 -2.08 -12.11
C LEU A 105 -0.92 -1.38 -10.99
N ARG A 106 -0.32 -0.22 -11.27
CA ARG A 106 0.41 0.55 -10.26
C ARG A 106 -0.50 1.05 -9.13
N GLU A 107 -1.70 1.52 -9.45
CA GLU A 107 -2.67 1.97 -8.46
C GLU A 107 -3.22 0.83 -7.61
N GLU A 108 -3.52 -0.33 -8.21
CA GLU A 108 -3.94 -1.51 -7.46
C GLU A 108 -2.87 -1.96 -6.47
N LEU A 109 -1.58 -1.89 -6.85
CA LEU A 109 -0.46 -2.15 -5.95
C LEU A 109 -0.44 -1.15 -4.79
N ILE A 110 -0.40 0.16 -5.08
CA ILE A 110 -0.34 1.22 -4.07
C ILE A 110 -1.49 1.08 -3.07
N ARG A 111 -2.72 0.88 -3.56
CA ARG A 111 -3.91 0.72 -2.72
C ARG A 111 -3.83 -0.55 -1.87
N THR A 112 -3.36 -1.66 -2.41
CA THR A 112 -3.18 -2.92 -1.65
C THR A 112 -2.15 -2.76 -0.53
N LEU A 113 -1.05 -2.05 -0.78
CA LEU A 113 -0.04 -1.75 0.24
C LEU A 113 -0.59 -0.80 1.32
N LEU A 114 -1.35 0.22 0.94
CA LEU A 114 -2.05 1.10 1.89
C LEU A 114 -3.03 0.32 2.76
N TYR A 115 -3.82 -0.59 2.19
CA TYR A 115 -4.73 -1.43 2.96
C TYR A 115 -4.00 -2.39 3.92
N THR A 116 -2.84 -2.90 3.52
CA THR A 116 -1.97 -3.73 4.36
C THR A 116 -1.45 -2.91 5.55
N PHE A 117 -0.98 -1.69 5.30
CA PHE A 117 -0.52 -0.76 6.33
C PHE A 117 -1.65 -0.33 7.29
N LEU A 118 -2.84 -0.07 6.77
CA LEU A 118 -4.03 0.23 7.58
C LEU A 118 -4.40 -0.94 8.49
N LEU A 119 -4.28 -2.17 7.99
CA LEU A 119 -4.55 -3.36 8.78
C LEU A 119 -3.48 -3.58 9.86
N ASP A 120 -2.21 -3.32 9.57
CA ASP A 120 -1.14 -3.29 10.58
C ASP A 120 -1.49 -2.30 11.70
N SER A 121 -1.87 -1.08 11.32
CA SER A 121 -2.27 -0.03 12.26
C SER A 121 -3.47 -0.46 13.12
N ALA A 122 -4.49 -1.07 12.52
CA ALA A 122 -5.64 -1.59 13.26
C ALA A 122 -5.23 -2.70 14.25
N PHE A 123 -4.30 -3.58 13.89
CA PHE A 123 -3.80 -4.61 14.80
C PHE A 123 -2.97 -4.04 15.95
N VAL A 124 -2.20 -2.98 15.71
CA VAL A 124 -1.51 -2.25 16.79
C VAL A 124 -2.53 -1.61 17.74
N ILE A 125 -3.49 -0.86 17.20
CA ILE A 125 -4.43 -0.06 17.99
C ILE A 125 -5.41 -0.93 18.80
N PHE A 126 -6.02 -1.93 18.14
CA PHE A 126 -7.11 -2.71 18.75
C PHE A 126 -6.65 -3.99 19.43
N TYR A 127 -5.44 -4.48 19.15
CA TYR A 127 -4.97 -5.77 19.65
C TYR A 127 -3.60 -5.72 20.34
N ASP A 128 -3.05 -4.52 20.58
CA ASP A 128 -1.75 -4.29 21.26
C ASP A 128 -0.63 -5.11 20.63
N MET A 129 -0.67 -5.25 19.30
CA MET A 129 0.35 -5.96 18.55
C MET A 129 1.51 -5.03 18.25
N SER A 130 2.73 -5.57 18.17
CA SER A 130 3.86 -4.81 17.64
C SER A 130 3.62 -4.46 16.16
N PRO A 131 3.93 -3.22 15.73
CA PRO A 131 3.82 -2.82 14.33
C PRO A 131 4.74 -3.70 13.49
N ARG A 132 4.22 -4.21 12.38
CA ARG A 132 5.00 -5.00 11.41
C ARG A 132 5.48 -4.16 10.25
N MET A 133 4.82 -3.03 9.99
CA MET A 133 5.24 -2.08 8.98
C MET A 133 5.75 -0.79 9.63
N VAL A 134 6.93 -0.36 9.20
CA VAL A 134 7.61 0.83 9.73
C VAL A 134 7.55 1.99 8.74
N ILE A 135 7.52 3.23 9.22
CA ILE A 135 7.39 4.41 8.34
C ILE A 135 8.49 4.43 7.27
N ASN A 136 9.73 4.07 7.62
CA ASN A 136 10.87 4.13 6.71
C ASN A 136 10.75 3.23 5.48
N GLU A 137 9.95 2.16 5.53
CA GLU A 137 9.75 1.29 4.36
C GLU A 137 8.58 1.73 3.46
N LEU A 138 7.78 2.72 3.87
CA LEU A 138 6.61 3.23 3.15
C LEU A 138 7.00 4.29 2.10
N GLN A 139 7.98 3.95 1.26
CA GLN A 139 8.57 4.85 0.25
C GLN A 139 7.82 4.84 -1.09
N PHE A 140 6.69 4.15 -1.15
CA PHE A 140 5.80 4.17 -2.30
C PHE A 140 4.95 5.45 -2.32
N GLY A 141 4.48 5.82 -3.52
CA GLY A 141 3.64 7.00 -3.73
C GLY A 141 2.27 6.88 -3.09
N LEU A 142 1.56 8.00 -3.00
CA LEU A 142 0.17 8.05 -2.55
C LEU A 142 -0.80 7.52 -3.63
N ALA A 143 -1.94 6.97 -3.21
CA ALA A 143 -2.98 6.55 -4.16
C ALA A 143 -3.60 7.75 -4.86
N ALA A 144 -3.88 7.63 -6.16
CA ALA A 144 -4.63 8.64 -6.90
C ALA A 144 -6.03 8.85 -6.33
N GLN A 145 -6.66 9.97 -6.70
CA GLN A 145 -8.07 10.23 -6.39
C GLN A 145 -8.98 9.13 -6.95
N ASP A 146 -10.10 8.88 -6.28
CA ASP A 146 -11.00 7.79 -6.65
C ASP A 146 -11.61 8.02 -8.04
N GLU A 147 -11.85 9.26 -8.46
CA GLU A 147 -12.31 9.56 -9.82
C GLU A 147 -11.30 9.18 -10.89
N HIS A 148 -10.00 9.34 -10.59
CA HIS A 148 -8.92 8.99 -11.49
C HIS A 148 -8.72 7.47 -11.58
N PHE A 149 -8.82 6.79 -10.43
CA PHE A 149 -8.73 5.34 -10.35
C PHE A 149 -9.94 4.64 -11.00
N ASN A 150 -11.15 5.15 -10.78
CA ASN A 150 -12.40 4.58 -11.30
C ASN A 150 -12.72 5.02 -12.74
N ALA A 151 -11.76 5.59 -13.47
CA ALA A 151 -11.96 5.98 -14.86
C ALA A 151 -12.34 4.74 -15.71
N PRO A 152 -13.47 4.75 -16.44
CA PRO A 152 -14.00 3.56 -17.11
C PRO A 152 -13.22 3.18 -18.38
N ASP A 153 -12.46 4.12 -18.94
CA ASP A 153 -11.70 3.96 -20.18
C ASP A 153 -10.46 4.86 -20.18
N ALA A 154 -9.56 4.58 -21.14
CA ALA A 154 -8.29 5.28 -21.27
C ALA A 154 -8.43 6.77 -21.61
N GLU A 155 -9.51 7.18 -22.29
CA GLU A 155 -9.75 8.58 -22.65
C GLU A 155 -10.16 9.39 -21.42
N THR A 156 -11.10 8.85 -20.64
CA THR A 156 -11.53 9.44 -19.36
C THR A 156 -10.36 9.54 -18.38
N TRP A 157 -9.55 8.48 -18.27
CA TRP A 157 -8.32 8.48 -17.47
C TRP A 157 -7.35 9.59 -17.90
N PHE A 158 -7.14 9.75 -19.20
CA PHE A 158 -6.24 10.77 -19.74
C PHE A 158 -6.72 12.19 -19.43
N MET A 159 -8.02 12.44 -19.49
CA MET A 159 -8.61 13.73 -19.10
C MET A 159 -8.41 14.01 -17.61
N CYS A 160 -8.58 13.01 -16.75
CA CYS A 160 -8.27 13.11 -15.32
C CYS A 160 -6.78 13.38 -15.07
N THR A 161 -5.89 12.69 -15.79
CA THR A 161 -4.43 12.91 -15.71
C THR A 161 -4.04 14.34 -16.07
N GLN A 162 -4.60 14.89 -17.17
CA GLN A 162 -4.34 16.28 -17.56
C GLN A 162 -4.85 17.28 -16.51
N ALA A 163 -6.06 17.07 -16.00
CA ALA A 163 -6.62 17.92 -14.95
C ALA A 163 -5.80 17.85 -13.66
N ALA A 164 -5.25 16.68 -13.32
CA ALA A 164 -4.37 16.51 -12.17
C ALA A 164 -3.00 17.19 -12.39
N ALA A 165 -2.39 17.05 -13.57
CA ALA A 165 -1.13 17.70 -13.91
C ALA A 165 -1.22 19.24 -13.86
N GLN A 166 -2.36 19.81 -14.26
CA GLN A 166 -2.62 21.24 -14.13
C GLN A 166 -2.76 21.71 -12.68
N ARG A 167 -3.22 20.82 -11.77
CA ARG A 167 -3.39 21.10 -10.34
C ARG A 167 -2.13 20.82 -9.52
N SER A 168 -1.25 19.93 -9.99
CA SER A 168 -0.16 19.36 -9.19
C SER A 168 1.19 19.48 -9.89
N LEU A 169 1.86 20.62 -9.70
CA LEU A 169 3.31 20.74 -9.91
C LEU A 169 4.12 20.27 -8.68
N MET A 170 3.47 20.01 -7.54
CA MET A 170 4.14 19.81 -6.24
C MET A 170 3.89 18.42 -5.58
N CYS A 171 2.87 17.66 -5.99
CA CYS A 171 2.40 16.47 -5.25
C CYS A 171 2.80 15.11 -5.88
N SER A 172 3.38 15.10 -7.08
CA SER A 172 3.61 13.85 -7.84
C SER A 172 4.71 12.94 -7.27
N GLU A 173 5.46 13.40 -6.27
CA GLU A 173 6.65 12.70 -5.75
C GLU A 173 6.62 12.47 -4.23
N VAL A 174 5.51 12.78 -3.57
CA VAL A 174 5.41 12.61 -2.12
C VAL A 174 5.15 11.14 -1.78
N THR A 175 5.99 10.56 -0.94
CA THR A 175 5.80 9.20 -0.42
C THR A 175 4.89 9.19 0.81
N LEU A 176 4.29 8.04 1.12
CA LEU A 176 3.52 7.89 2.36
C LEU A 176 4.37 8.20 3.61
N ALA A 177 5.63 7.77 3.63
CA ALA A 177 6.57 8.06 4.69
C ALA A 177 6.79 9.58 4.89
N GLN A 178 6.96 10.32 3.78
CA GLN A 178 7.10 11.77 3.80
C GLN A 178 5.82 12.44 4.32
N SER A 179 4.64 12.06 3.82
CA SER A 179 3.36 12.60 4.28
C SER A 179 3.12 12.39 5.77
N ILE A 180 3.44 11.20 6.29
CA ILE A 180 3.35 10.90 7.72
C ILE A 180 4.31 11.79 8.51
N THR A 181 5.56 11.91 8.06
CA THR A 181 6.58 12.73 8.74
C THR A 181 6.18 14.21 8.76
N MET A 182 5.65 14.72 7.65
CA MET A 182 5.14 16.09 7.51
C MET A 182 4.02 16.39 8.53
N ILE A 183 3.04 15.49 8.69
CA ILE A 183 1.93 15.68 9.66
C ILE A 183 2.38 15.46 11.12
N MET A 184 3.46 14.73 11.34
CA MET A 184 4.03 14.52 12.67
C MET A 184 4.93 15.66 13.14
N ASP A 185 5.42 16.50 12.23
CA ASP A 185 6.25 17.67 12.55
C ASP A 185 5.37 18.82 13.08
N GLU A 186 5.77 19.43 14.18
CA GLU A 186 5.03 20.53 14.84
C GLU A 186 5.26 21.88 14.14
N ASP A 187 6.35 22.01 13.37
CA ASP A 187 6.77 23.24 12.70
C ASP A 187 6.27 23.35 11.23
N PHE A 188 5.28 22.55 10.86
CA PHE A 188 4.82 22.46 9.47
C PHE A 188 4.09 23.74 9.02
N GLY A 189 4.79 24.57 8.22
CA GLY A 189 4.29 25.83 7.69
C GLY A 189 3.03 25.70 6.82
N THR A 190 2.32 26.81 6.62
CA THR A 190 1.02 26.85 5.92
C THR A 190 1.04 26.31 4.48
N SER A 191 2.18 26.37 3.79
CA SER A 191 2.33 25.88 2.40
C SER A 191 2.32 24.36 2.26
N GLY A 192 2.55 23.61 3.35
CA GLY A 192 2.54 22.15 3.29
C GLY A 192 1.14 21.53 3.30
N TRP A 193 0.12 22.30 3.71
CA TRP A 193 -1.26 21.82 3.76
C TRP A 193 -1.91 21.67 2.38
N GLU A 194 -1.43 22.39 1.37
CA GLU A 194 -1.92 22.31 -0.01
C GLU A 194 -1.79 20.89 -0.59
N VAL A 195 -0.76 20.15 -0.17
CA VAL A 195 -0.58 18.72 -0.49
C VAL A 195 -1.74 17.90 0.04
N PHE A 196 -2.24 18.19 1.25
CA PHE A 196 -3.29 17.42 1.91
C PHE A 196 -4.71 17.78 1.44
N GLU A 197 -4.91 18.94 0.81
CA GLU A 197 -6.22 19.35 0.29
C GLU A 197 -6.69 18.50 -0.89
N THR A 198 -5.75 17.87 -1.61
CA THR A 198 -6.04 17.18 -2.88
C THR A 198 -5.88 15.66 -2.82
N ILE A 199 -5.43 15.11 -1.68
CA ILE A 199 -5.20 13.66 -1.55
C ILE A 199 -6.51 12.89 -1.32
N SER A 200 -6.51 11.62 -1.71
CA SER A 200 -7.66 10.73 -1.51
C SER A 200 -7.96 10.51 -0.02
N PRO A 201 -9.23 10.23 0.33
CA PRO A 201 -9.61 9.84 1.70
C PRO A 201 -8.82 8.63 2.21
N LEU A 202 -8.44 7.70 1.33
CA LEU A 202 -7.61 6.55 1.67
C LEU A 202 -6.23 6.99 2.19
N ASN A 203 -5.58 7.94 1.51
CA ASN A 203 -4.28 8.47 1.94
C ASN A 203 -4.40 9.19 3.28
N LEU A 204 -5.43 10.03 3.46
CA LEU A 204 -5.69 10.72 4.73
C LEU A 204 -5.88 9.74 5.87
N PHE A 205 -6.65 8.67 5.65
CA PHE A 205 -6.89 7.65 6.64
C PHE A 205 -5.62 6.88 7.00
N ALA A 206 -4.77 6.57 6.02
CA ALA A 206 -3.46 5.97 6.25
C ALA A 206 -2.58 6.87 7.11
N ILE A 207 -2.44 8.15 6.76
CA ILE A 207 -1.59 9.09 7.50
C ILE A 207 -2.12 9.30 8.93
N ALA A 208 -3.43 9.47 9.10
CA ALA A 208 -4.05 9.64 10.41
C ALA A 208 -3.88 8.39 11.30
N SER A 209 -3.89 7.19 10.71
CA SER A 209 -3.75 5.93 11.43
C SER A 209 -2.39 5.83 12.14
N GLU A 210 -1.30 6.29 11.52
CA GLU A 210 0.03 6.31 12.16
C GLU A 210 0.04 7.23 13.39
N ARG A 211 -0.57 8.42 13.28
CA ARG A 211 -0.67 9.36 14.40
C ARG A 211 -1.39 8.76 15.62
N THR A 212 -2.37 7.89 15.38
CA THR A 212 -3.14 7.20 16.43
C THR A 212 -2.45 5.98 17.00
N ARG A 213 -1.35 5.50 16.39
CA ARG A 213 -0.58 4.40 16.98
C ARG A 213 -0.08 4.86 18.35
N PRO A 214 -0.32 4.09 19.43
CA PRO A 214 0.28 4.39 20.71
C PRO A 214 1.79 4.50 20.49
N LYS A 215 2.43 5.58 20.97
CA LYS A 215 3.89 5.66 21.02
C LYS A 215 4.37 4.55 21.96
N VAL A 216 4.52 3.33 21.45
CA VAL A 216 4.96 2.17 22.23
C VAL A 216 6.42 2.40 22.60
N LYS A 217 6.60 3.04 23.76
CA LYS A 217 7.75 2.96 24.69
C LYS A 217 9.14 2.92 24.04
N ILE A 218 9.61 4.06 23.52
CA ILE A 218 11.05 4.36 23.48
C ILE A 218 11.63 4.54 24.91
N LEU A 219 10.77 4.69 25.93
CA LEU A 219 11.16 4.80 27.35
C LEU A 219 11.56 3.48 28.04
N ALA A 220 11.34 2.31 27.43
CA ALA A 220 11.66 1.02 28.07
C ALA A 220 13.15 0.62 27.99
N TYR A 221 13.94 1.27 27.13
CA TYR A 221 15.39 1.00 27.02
C TYR A 221 16.26 1.99 27.81
N TYR A 222 15.71 3.14 28.25
CA TYR A 222 16.45 4.12 29.05
C TYR A 222 16.27 4.01 30.57
N THR A 223 15.34 3.19 31.06
CA THR A 223 15.12 3.00 32.52
C THR A 223 15.70 1.68 33.07
N ARG A 224 16.58 1.01 32.32
CA ARG A 224 17.37 -0.14 32.80
C ARG A 224 18.88 0.08 32.80
N ALA A 225 19.32 1.32 32.57
CA ALA A 225 20.69 1.75 32.81
C ALA A 225 20.65 3.00 33.68
N GLU A 226 20.36 2.80 34.96
CA GLU A 226 20.86 3.56 36.13
C GLU A 226 20.23 3.02 37.42
#